data_AF-A0A2H9PS51-F1
#
_entry.id   AF-A0A2H9PS51-F1
#
_cell.length_a   1.000
_cell.length_b   1.000
_cell.length_c   1.000
_cell.angle_alpha   90.00
_cell.angle_beta   90.00
_cell.angle_gamma   90.00
#
_symmetry.space_group_name_H-M   'P 1'
#
loop_
_entity.id
_entity.type
_entity.pdbx_description
1 polymer ?
#
loop_
_entity_poly.entity_id
_entity_poly.type
_entity_poly.pdbx_seq_one_letter_code
_entity_poly.pdbx_strand_id
1 'polypeptide(L)'
;DKVHHINGKIPFSRLTATAKSELDFIVKEIAEKNEQRFVDFFNNAQPLSTRMHSIELLPGMGKKRMWEILEERKVKPFDSFEDMKKRVHLMPDPKKAVTKRIMQELSGKEKHLLFVDG
;
A
#
# COMPACT_ATOMS: atom_id res chain seq x y z
N ASP A 1 23.99 -4.26 -18.27
CA ASP A 1 24.94 -3.85 -17.22
C ASP A 1 24.72 -2.43 -16.74
N LYS A 2 24.21 -2.22 -15.52
CA LYS A 2 23.94 -0.88 -14.95
C LYS A 2 24.26 -0.72 -13.46
N VAL A 3 25.03 -1.63 -12.84
CA VAL A 3 25.39 -1.52 -11.42
C VAL A 3 26.86 -1.87 -11.24
N HIS A 4 27.70 -0.87 -10.93
CA HIS A 4 29.14 -1.06 -10.76
C HIS A 4 29.55 -1.41 -9.32
N HIS A 5 28.79 -0.98 -8.30
CA HIS A 5 28.97 -1.30 -6.88
C HIS A 5 27.68 -1.06 -6.10
N ILE A 6 27.39 -1.89 -5.10
CA ILE A 6 26.27 -1.71 -4.16
C ILE A 6 26.84 -1.21 -2.82
N ASN A 7 26.68 0.09 -2.53
CA ASN A 7 27.22 0.73 -1.31
C ASN A 7 26.37 0.49 -0.04
N GLY A 8 25.34 -0.37 -0.11
CA GLY A 8 24.47 -0.74 1.02
C GLY A 8 23.11 -0.04 1.02
N LYS A 9 22.29 -0.35 2.04
CA LYS A 9 20.92 0.20 2.22
C LYS A 9 21.03 1.65 2.69
N ILE A 10 20.54 2.59 1.89
CA ILE A 10 20.50 4.02 2.23
C ILE A 10 19.20 4.31 2.99
N PRO A 11 19.24 4.94 4.17
CA PRO A 11 18.03 5.35 4.88
C PRO A 11 17.32 6.47 4.12
N PHE A 12 15.98 6.48 4.15
CA PHE A 12 15.15 7.46 3.45
C PHE A 12 15.51 8.92 3.78
N SER A 13 16.00 9.17 4.99
CA SER A 13 16.47 10.50 5.43
C SER A 13 17.65 11.04 4.62
N ARG A 14 18.48 10.16 4.05
CA ARG A 14 19.66 10.51 3.23
C ARG A 14 19.35 10.65 1.74
N LEU A 15 18.10 10.42 1.31
CA LEU A 15 17.69 10.64 -0.08
C LEU A 15 17.61 12.14 -0.39
N THR A 16 18.14 12.53 -1.55
CA THR A 16 17.98 13.90 -2.09
C THR A 16 16.52 14.19 -2.43
N ALA A 17 16.14 15.46 -2.54
CA ALA A 17 14.77 15.84 -2.92
C ALA A 17 14.37 15.22 -4.28
N THR A 18 15.27 15.22 -5.26
CA THR A 18 15.08 14.56 -6.56
C THR A 18 14.87 13.06 -6.40
N ALA A 19 15.71 12.37 -5.63
CA ALA A 19 15.56 10.93 -5.41
C ALA A 19 14.25 10.57 -4.70
N LYS A 20 13.74 11.42 -3.80
CA LYS A 20 12.44 11.23 -3.14
C LYS A 20 11.28 11.36 -4.13
N SER A 21 11.32 12.36 -5.02
CA SER A 21 10.30 12.53 -6.06
C SER A 21 10.30 11.36 -7.06
N GLU A 22 11.48 10.94 -7.51
CA GLU A 22 11.65 9.76 -8.37
C GLU A 22 11.13 8.49 -7.68
N LEU A 23 11.43 8.32 -6.39
CA LEU A 23 10.96 7.17 -5.62
C LEU A 23 9.42 7.11 -5.54
N ASP A 24 8.74 8.24 -5.32
CA ASP A 24 7.26 8.28 -5.33
C ASP A 24 6.70 7.83 -6.68
N PHE A 25 7.30 8.30 -7.79
CA PHE A 25 6.91 7.90 -9.14
C PHE A 25 7.15 6.41 -9.39
N ILE A 26 8.34 5.89 -9.05
CA ILE A 26 8.69 4.48 -9.23
C ILE A 26 7.78 3.57 -8.39
N VAL A 27 7.52 3.93 -7.12
CA VAL A 27 6.62 3.14 -6.26
C VAL A 27 5.21 3.11 -6.84
N LYS A 28 4.73 4.21 -7.42
CA LYS A 28 3.44 4.25 -8.11
C LYS A 28 3.42 3.33 -9.34
N GLU A 29 4.46 3.33 -10.15
CA GLU A 29 4.57 2.41 -11.29
C GLU A 29 4.64 0.94 -10.84
N ILE A 30 5.38 0.64 -9.78
CA ILE A 30 5.46 -0.72 -9.20
C ILE A 30 4.10 -1.15 -8.68
N ALA A 31 3.37 -0.25 -8.02
CA ALA A 31 2.03 -0.50 -7.50
C ALA A 31 1.03 -0.83 -8.62
N GLU A 32 1.18 -0.17 -9.76
CA GLU A 32 0.36 -0.39 -10.96
C GLU A 32 0.76 -1.68 -11.69
N LYS A 33 2.06 -1.95 -11.87
CA LYS A 33 2.55 -3.20 -12.49
C LYS A 33 2.24 -4.43 -11.65
N ASN A 34 2.20 -4.29 -10.32
CA ASN A 34 1.93 -5.38 -9.38
C ASN A 34 0.57 -5.20 -8.70
N GLU A 35 -0.40 -4.61 -9.39
CA GLU A 35 -1.73 -4.34 -8.86
C GLU A 35 -2.34 -5.57 -8.17
N GLN A 36 -2.24 -6.74 -8.79
CA GLN A 36 -2.77 -7.99 -8.25
C GLN A 36 -2.27 -8.28 -6.83
N ARG A 37 -0.98 -8.05 -6.53
CA ARG A 37 -0.39 -8.27 -5.20
C ARG A 37 -1.09 -7.43 -4.13
N PHE A 38 -1.46 -6.21 -4.48
CA PHE A 38 -2.12 -5.29 -3.54
C PHE A 38 -3.61 -5.55 -3.44
N VAL A 39 -4.26 -5.93 -4.54
CA VAL A 39 -5.66 -6.39 -4.54
C VAL A 39 -5.79 -7.64 -3.65
N ASP A 40 -4.85 -8.58 -3.78
CA ASP A 40 -4.77 -9.78 -2.93
C ASP A 40 -4.57 -9.43 -1.46
N PHE A 41 -3.83 -8.36 -1.14
CA PHE A 41 -3.76 -7.85 0.23
C PHE A 41 -5.14 -7.45 0.74
N PHE A 42 -5.96 -6.73 -0.02
CA PHE A 42 -7.32 -6.37 0.43
C PHE A 42 -8.25 -7.58 0.58
N ASN A 43 -8.14 -8.55 -0.35
CA ASN A 43 -8.89 -9.80 -0.30
C ASN A 43 -8.52 -10.63 0.94
N ASN A 44 -7.23 -10.74 1.24
CA ASN A 44 -6.72 -11.59 2.32
C ASN A 44 -6.44 -10.86 3.63
N ALA A 45 -6.61 -9.53 3.68
CA ALA A 45 -6.27 -8.72 4.85
C ALA A 45 -6.96 -9.24 6.10
N GLN A 46 -6.17 -9.42 7.17
CA GLN A 46 -6.64 -9.93 8.45
C GLN A 46 -6.68 -8.84 9.52
N PRO A 47 -7.49 -9.02 10.57
CA PRO A 47 -7.42 -8.19 11.76
C PRO A 47 -6.06 -8.35 12.45
N LEU A 48 -5.44 -7.24 12.84
CA LEU A 48 -4.21 -7.24 13.64
C LEU A 48 -4.51 -7.45 15.13
N SER A 49 -5.67 -7.00 15.58
CA SER A 49 -6.20 -7.25 16.92
C SER A 49 -7.72 -7.23 16.90
N THR A 50 -8.35 -7.49 18.05
CA THR A 50 -9.82 -7.39 18.23
C THR A 50 -10.38 -6.00 17.93
N ARG A 51 -9.55 -4.95 17.91
CA ARG A 51 -9.97 -3.55 17.70
C ARG A 51 -9.32 -2.87 16.49
N MET A 52 -8.42 -3.55 15.77
CA MET A 52 -7.62 -2.94 14.70
C MET A 52 -7.43 -3.90 13.54
N HIS A 53 -7.71 -3.43 12.32
CA HIS A 53 -7.51 -4.20 11.10
C HIS A 53 -6.30 -3.71 10.29
N SER A 54 -5.65 -4.62 9.54
CA SER A 54 -4.52 -4.28 8.67
C SER A 54 -4.89 -3.25 7.59
N ILE A 55 -6.10 -3.31 7.06
CA ILE A 55 -6.64 -2.30 6.10
C ILE A 55 -6.63 -0.89 6.71
N GLU A 56 -6.90 -0.74 8.01
CA GLU A 56 -6.95 0.58 8.67
C GLU A 56 -5.57 1.27 8.75
N LEU A 57 -4.50 0.51 8.57
CA LEU A 57 -3.15 1.07 8.50
C LEU A 57 -2.92 1.84 7.20
N LEU A 58 -3.71 1.60 6.16
CA LEU A 58 -3.56 2.34 4.92
C LEU A 58 -4.01 3.79 5.10
N PRO A 59 -3.22 4.78 4.66
CA PRO A 59 -3.54 6.18 4.83
C PRO A 59 -4.83 6.53 4.10
N GLY A 60 -5.83 6.99 4.87
CA GLY A 60 -7.17 7.29 4.37
C GLY A 60 -8.15 6.12 4.44
N MET A 61 -7.76 4.95 4.94
CA MET A 61 -8.68 3.84 5.21
C MET A 61 -9.11 3.87 6.68
N GLY A 62 -10.25 4.50 6.97
CA GLY A 62 -10.87 4.44 8.31
C GLY A 62 -11.80 3.24 8.47
N LYS A 63 -12.36 3.07 9.68
CA LYS A 63 -13.31 2.00 10.01
C LYS A 63 -14.46 1.83 9.01
N LYS A 64 -15.08 2.93 8.56
CA LYS A 64 -16.18 2.87 7.59
C LYS A 64 -15.77 2.19 6.29
N ARG A 65 -14.64 2.60 5.71
CA ARG A 65 -14.09 2.07 4.46
C ARG A 65 -13.64 0.63 4.62
N MET A 66 -13.00 0.31 5.75
CA MET A 66 -12.63 -1.06 6.08
C MET A 66 -13.86 -1.98 6.09
N TRP A 67 -14.94 -1.62 6.79
CA TRP A 67 -16.14 -2.45 6.84
C TRP A 67 -16.73 -2.71 5.45
N GLU A 68 -16.83 -1.68 4.62
CA GLU A 68 -17.34 -1.79 3.25
C GLU A 68 -16.48 -2.72 2.39
N ILE A 69 -15.14 -2.62 2.47
CA ILE A 69 -14.22 -3.54 1.80
C ILE A 69 -14.39 -4.99 2.31
N LEU A 70 -14.56 -5.17 3.63
CA LEU A 70 -14.78 -6.47 4.24
C LEU A 70 -16.11 -7.11 3.85
N GLU A 71 -17.15 -6.31 3.64
CA GLU A 71 -18.46 -6.77 3.19
C GLU A 71 -18.42 -7.15 1.70
N GLU A 72 -17.88 -6.28 0.85
CA GLU A 72 -17.76 -6.53 -0.58
C GLU A 72 -16.90 -7.77 -0.87
N ARG A 73 -15.74 -7.92 -0.21
CA ARG A 73 -14.88 -9.09 -0.44
C ARG A 73 -15.53 -10.41 -0.02
N LYS A 74 -16.48 -10.40 0.93
CA LYS A 74 -17.25 -11.60 1.33
C LYS A 74 -18.21 -12.04 0.23
N VAL A 75 -18.75 -11.09 -0.54
CA VAL A 75 -19.60 -11.40 -1.70
C VAL A 75 -18.75 -12.00 -2.81
N LYS A 76 -17.67 -11.31 -3.18
CA LYS A 76 -16.71 -11.75 -4.19
C LYS A 76 -15.35 -11.09 -3.94
N PRO A 77 -14.23 -11.83 -4.04
CA PRO A 77 -12.90 -11.23 -4.08
C PRO A 77 -12.79 -10.17 -5.17
N PHE A 78 -12.02 -9.12 -4.92
CA PHE A 78 -11.71 -8.10 -5.90
C PHE A 78 -10.71 -8.62 -6.93
N ASP A 79 -10.95 -8.29 -8.20
CA ASP A 79 -10.05 -8.67 -9.30
C ASP A 79 -9.03 -7.56 -9.61
N SER A 80 -9.38 -6.30 -9.34
CA SER A 80 -8.57 -5.12 -9.69
C SER A 80 -8.84 -3.94 -8.76
N PHE A 81 -7.94 -2.95 -8.76
CA PHE A 81 -8.16 -1.66 -8.09
C PHE A 81 -9.37 -0.91 -8.66
N GLU A 82 -9.66 -1.08 -9.95
CA GLU A 82 -10.88 -0.53 -10.54
C GLU A 82 -12.13 -1.22 -10.01
N ASP A 83 -12.11 -2.55 -9.86
CA ASP A 83 -13.23 -3.31 -9.29
C ASP A 83 -13.51 -2.84 -7.86
N MET A 84 -12.46 -2.66 -7.06
CA MET A 84 -12.58 -2.08 -5.72
C MET A 84 -13.23 -0.70 -5.73
N LYS A 85 -12.80 0.20 -6.61
CA LYS A 85 -13.38 1.55 -6.73
C LYS A 85 -14.85 1.53 -7.18
N LYS A 86 -15.23 0.58 -8.04
CA LYS A 86 -16.59 0.46 -8.56
C LYS A 86 -17.55 -0.10 -7.52
N ARG A 87 -17.08 -1.03 -6.69
CA ARG A 87 -17.88 -1.74 -5.70
C ARG A 87 -17.96 -1.04 -4.35
N VAL A 88 -16.85 -0.44 -3.92
CA VAL A 88 -16.78 0.28 -2.64
C VAL A 88 -16.96 1.77 -2.90
N HIS A 89 -18.14 2.30 -2.56
CA HIS A 89 -18.55 3.68 -2.84
C HIS A 89 -17.65 4.69 -2.12
N LEU A 90 -17.25 4.41 -0.88
CA LEU A 90 -16.38 5.31 -0.11
C LEU A 90 -14.89 5.03 -0.32
N MET A 91 -14.52 4.19 -1.29
CA MET A 91 -13.13 3.81 -1.53
C MET A 91 -12.31 5.04 -1.97
N PRO A 92 -11.25 5.42 -1.23
CA PRO A 92 -10.24 6.31 -1.79
C PRO A 92 -9.50 5.56 -2.89
N ASP A 93 -8.69 6.27 -3.66
CA ASP A 93 -7.85 5.64 -4.68
C ASP A 93 -6.93 4.56 -4.04
N PRO A 94 -7.19 3.24 -4.19
CA PRO A 94 -6.42 2.18 -3.54
C PRO A 94 -4.96 2.25 -3.93
N LYS A 95 -4.67 2.59 -5.19
CA LYS A 95 -3.32 2.81 -5.68
C LYS A 95 -2.61 3.88 -4.85
N LYS A 96 -3.24 5.06 -4.65
CA LYS A 96 -2.65 6.13 -3.83
C LYS A 96 -2.52 5.74 -2.36
N ALA A 97 -3.48 4.99 -1.81
CA ALA A 97 -3.42 4.53 -0.43
C ALA A 97 -2.21 3.60 -0.21
N VAL A 98 -2.02 2.63 -1.11
CA VAL A 98 -0.87 1.72 -1.13
C VAL A 98 0.44 2.47 -1.34
N THR A 99 0.54 3.33 -2.36
CA THR A 99 1.76 4.11 -2.63
C THR A 99 2.17 4.94 -1.43
N LYS A 100 1.22 5.65 -0.80
CA LYS A 100 1.51 6.43 0.40
C LYS A 100 1.93 5.55 1.57
N ARG A 101 1.32 4.37 1.74
CA ARG A 101 1.71 3.42 2.78
C ARG A 101 3.15 2.96 2.60
N ILE A 102 3.52 2.53 1.40
CA ILE A 102 4.89 2.10 1.08
C ILE A 102 5.89 3.23 1.38
N MET A 103 5.57 4.47 0.98
CA MET A 103 6.42 5.62 1.28
C MET A 103 6.56 5.90 2.78
N GLN A 104 5.49 5.72 3.56
CA GLN A 104 5.54 5.85 5.02
C GLN A 104 6.40 4.76 5.67
N GLU A 105 6.26 3.52 5.21
CA GLU A 105 7.07 2.37 5.65
C GLU A 105 8.55 2.58 5.32
N LEU A 106 8.88 3.00 4.09
CA LEU A 106 10.25 3.34 3.68
C LEU A 106 10.84 4.49 4.52
N SER A 107 10.00 5.46 4.92
CA SER A 107 10.43 6.58 5.76
C SER A 107 10.68 6.19 7.23
N GLY A 108 10.35 4.96 7.64
CA GLY A 108 10.49 4.48 9.02
C GLY A 108 9.51 5.11 10.00
N LYS A 109 8.44 5.75 9.51
CA LYS A 109 7.40 6.37 10.35
C LYS A 109 6.37 5.37 10.88
N GLU A 110 6.33 4.18 10.28
CA GLU A 110 5.35 3.14 10.59
C GLU A 110 6.00 2.01 11.38
N LYS A 111 5.32 1.58 12.46
CA LYS A 111 5.75 0.43 13.27
C LYS A 111 5.35 -0.91 12.64
N HIS A 112 4.28 -0.91 11.86
CA HIS A 112 3.78 -2.10 11.17
C HIS A 112 4.18 -2.02 9.70
N LEU A 113 5.01 -2.95 9.25
CA LEU A 113 5.39 -3.05 7.84
C LEU A 113 4.43 -4.01 7.13
N LEU A 114 3.70 -3.53 6.12
CA LEU A 114 2.75 -4.32 5.35
C LEU A 114 3.30 -4.72 3.98
N PHE A 115 4.10 -3.86 3.37
CA PHE A 115 4.55 -4.04 1.98
C PHE A 115 6.06 -4.07 1.84
N VAL A 116 6.78 -3.43 2.78
CA VAL A 116 8.24 -3.33 2.76
C VAL A 116 8.83 -4.24 3.84
N ASP A 117 9.65 -5.22 3.47
CA ASP A 117 10.39 -6.01 4.45
C ASP A 117 11.56 -5.18 5.03
N GLY A 118 11.69 -5.21 6.36
CA GLY A 118 12.69 -4.47 7.15
C GLY A 118 14.11 -4.96 6.95
#